data_AF-A0AAD8PLC8-F1
#
_entry.id   AF-A0AAD8PLC8-F1
#
_cell.length_a   1.000
_cell.length_b   1.000
_cell.length_c   1.000
_cell.angle_alpha   90.00
_cell.angle_beta   90.00
_cell.angle_gamma   90.00
#
_symmetry.space_group_name_H-M   'P 1'
#
loop_
_entity.id
_entity.type
_entity.pdbx_description
1 polymer ?
#
loop_
_entity_poly.entity_id
_entity_poly.type
_entity_poly.pdbx_seq_one_letter_code
_entity_poly.pdbx_strand_id
1 'polypeptide(L)'
;MLRGKHGLAKYPGRWSPDHKANGVNEHKTNGVNGDGSGNKRKRDSVENGLGRNGTDGAKKPAPASISPTTPPEDVMLQPYRYVTSLPSKGFREKAIESINKWLRVPPKSVDAIQEVVRMLHNASLMLDDIEDNSPLRRGRPSTHNIYGTSQTINSATFQYIAATDLASRLPNPESFRVFLDEARLLHLGQSYDLYWTHNTLCPRVADYLEMVDMKTGGLFRTLTRMMTAESPVGGDKLPSGGLDLFSCLFGRYFQIRDDYQNLASADYAKAKGFAEDLDEGKYSFALIHCIQRKQSVFPLQCRSCYSPIREDLSPTLRRA
;
A
#
# COMPACT_ATOMS: atom_id res chain seq x y z
N MET A 1 18.42 4.13 -13.91
CA MET A 1 18.77 5.39 -14.61
C MET A 1 17.53 6.24 -14.92
N LEU A 2 16.79 6.69 -13.88
CA LEU A 2 15.73 7.73 -14.00
C LEU A 2 15.93 8.88 -12.98
N ARG A 3 16.75 8.68 -11.95
CA ARG A 3 17.16 9.70 -10.96
C ARG A 3 17.86 10.94 -11.57
N GLY A 4 18.46 10.81 -12.75
CA GLY A 4 19.15 11.92 -13.43
C GLY A 4 18.23 12.83 -14.25
N LYS A 5 17.08 12.33 -14.74
CA LYS A 5 16.23 13.08 -15.68
C LYS A 5 15.33 14.13 -15.03
N HIS A 6 15.07 14.03 -13.72
CA HIS A 6 14.16 14.94 -13.01
C HIS A 6 14.83 15.92 -12.04
N GLY A 7 16.17 15.98 -12.02
CA GLY A 7 16.94 17.03 -11.34
C GLY A 7 16.83 17.00 -9.81
N LEU A 8 17.85 16.43 -9.16
CA LEU A 8 18.06 16.45 -7.70
C LEU A 8 17.91 17.86 -7.08
N ALA A 9 18.15 18.92 -7.85
CA ALA A 9 18.06 20.31 -7.40
C ALA A 9 16.61 20.82 -7.18
N LYS A 10 15.57 20.18 -7.75
CA LYS A 10 14.17 20.63 -7.59
C LYS A 10 13.47 20.06 -6.35
N TYR A 11 14.00 19.00 -5.75
CA TYR A 11 13.44 18.35 -4.57
C TYR A 11 14.55 17.97 -3.58
N PRO A 12 15.17 18.95 -2.90
CA PRO A 12 16.26 18.66 -1.98
C PRO A 12 15.73 17.92 -0.74
N GLY A 13 16.14 16.66 -0.58
CA GLY A 13 16.20 16.04 0.73
C GLY A 13 17.27 16.76 1.54
N ARG A 14 16.92 17.36 2.68
CA ARG A 14 17.91 18.01 3.57
C ARG A 14 18.81 16.94 4.17
N TRP A 15 19.94 16.71 3.53
CA TRP A 15 21.14 16.25 4.23
C TRP A 15 22.39 16.70 3.47
N SER A 16 23.31 17.34 4.19
CA SER A 16 24.65 17.68 3.70
C SER A 16 25.63 16.68 4.33
N PRO A 17 26.45 15.99 3.53
CA PRO A 17 27.40 14.99 4.04
C PRO A 17 28.69 15.69 4.50
N ASP A 18 28.64 16.39 5.63
CA ASP A 18 29.85 16.93 6.26
C ASP A 18 29.76 16.77 7.78
N HIS A 19 30.05 15.56 8.25
CA HIS A 19 30.65 15.38 9.57
C HIS A 19 31.99 14.68 9.41
N LYS A 20 33.00 15.51 9.19
CA LYS A 20 34.41 15.16 9.29
C LYS A 20 34.71 14.67 10.71
N ALA A 21 35.38 13.53 10.77
CA ALA A 21 36.10 13.06 11.92
C ALA A 21 37.06 14.14 12.43
N ASN A 22 36.82 14.62 13.65
CA ASN A 22 37.76 15.31 14.53
C ASN A 22 37.45 14.74 15.91
N GLY A 23 38.36 14.30 16.75
CA GLY A 23 39.81 14.31 16.76
C GLY A 23 40.15 13.74 18.13
N VAL A 24 41.15 12.87 18.17
CA VAL A 24 41.70 12.31 19.39
C VAL A 24 42.11 13.44 20.32
N ASN A 25 41.67 13.43 21.56
CA ASN A 25 42.39 14.10 22.63
C ASN A 25 42.27 13.30 23.93
N GLU A 26 43.43 12.84 24.40
CA GLU A 26 43.67 12.27 25.70
C GLU A 26 43.33 13.30 26.79
N HIS A 27 42.66 12.86 27.87
CA HIS A 27 43.24 12.98 29.21
C HIS A 27 42.35 12.39 30.32
N LYS A 28 43.06 11.68 31.21
CA LYS A 28 42.92 11.61 32.67
C LYS A 28 41.90 10.63 33.27
N THR A 29 42.49 9.50 33.65
CA THR A 29 42.26 8.72 34.86
C THR A 29 41.91 9.52 36.11
N ASN A 30 40.88 9.06 36.82
CA ASN A 30 40.65 9.02 38.28
C ASN A 30 39.27 8.32 38.42
N GLY A 31 39.06 7.13 38.98
CA GLY A 31 39.61 6.51 40.17
C GLY A 31 38.60 6.62 41.29
N VAL A 32 37.71 5.63 41.49
CA VAL A 32 37.08 5.30 42.80
C VAL A 32 36.67 3.82 42.84
N ASN A 33 37.05 3.16 43.92
CA ASN A 33 36.84 1.78 44.33
C ASN A 33 35.37 1.38 44.55
N GLY A 34 35.11 0.07 44.48
CA GLY A 34 33.90 -0.57 44.99
C GLY A 34 34.02 -2.09 45.00
N ASP A 35 34.65 -2.62 46.05
CA ASP A 35 34.72 -4.04 46.39
C ASP A 35 33.33 -4.68 46.58
N GLY A 36 33.20 -5.96 46.22
CA GLY A 36 31.98 -6.74 46.44
C GLY A 36 32.17 -8.22 46.12
N SER A 37 32.85 -8.92 47.02
CA SER A 37 33.09 -10.36 47.04
C SER A 37 31.80 -11.19 47.16
N GLY A 38 31.77 -12.38 46.53
CA GLY A 38 30.56 -13.22 46.50
C GLY A 38 30.76 -14.64 45.98
N ASN A 39 31.62 -15.38 46.67
CA ASN A 39 31.83 -16.83 46.68
C ASN A 39 30.60 -17.72 46.29
N LYS A 40 30.77 -18.72 45.41
CA LYS A 40 30.62 -20.16 45.75
C LYS A 40 30.79 -21.11 44.56
N ARG A 41 31.58 -22.15 44.84
CA ARG A 41 31.99 -23.28 43.99
C ARG A 41 30.91 -24.36 43.85
N LYS A 42 31.18 -25.21 42.84
CA LYS A 42 31.09 -26.69 42.81
C LYS A 42 29.78 -27.32 42.30
N ARG A 43 29.91 -28.06 41.20
CA ARG A 43 29.71 -29.52 41.19
C ARG A 43 30.30 -30.18 39.94
N ASP A 44 31.29 -31.02 40.24
CA ASP A 44 31.81 -32.22 39.58
C ASP A 44 30.90 -32.89 38.53
N SER A 45 31.49 -33.42 37.45
CA SER A 45 31.37 -34.84 37.05
C SER A 45 32.14 -35.19 35.76
N VAL A 46 33.17 -36.03 35.93
CA VAL A 46 33.51 -37.26 35.18
C VAL A 46 33.82 -37.15 33.67
N GLU A 47 35.10 -37.33 33.36
CA GLU A 47 35.63 -37.79 32.07
C GLU A 47 35.37 -39.29 31.86
N ASN A 48 34.93 -39.69 30.65
CA ASN A 48 35.60 -40.72 29.84
C ASN A 48 34.90 -40.89 28.49
N GLY A 49 35.67 -40.85 27.39
CA GLY A 49 35.17 -41.18 26.05
C GLY A 49 36.13 -40.82 24.93
N LEU A 50 37.08 -41.72 24.66
CA LEU A 50 37.95 -41.73 23.48
C LEU A 50 37.15 -41.71 22.17
N GLY A 51 37.55 -40.89 21.19
CA GLY A 51 37.16 -41.11 19.80
C GLY A 51 37.28 -39.94 18.82
N ARG A 52 38.35 -40.00 18.02
CA ARG A 52 38.45 -39.62 16.59
C ARG A 52 38.70 -38.15 16.19
N ASN A 53 39.78 -38.02 15.41
CA ASN A 53 40.16 -36.91 14.53
C ASN A 53 39.01 -36.43 13.62
N GLY A 54 38.92 -35.12 13.38
CA GLY A 54 38.10 -34.57 12.30
C GLY A 54 37.84 -33.07 12.33
N THR A 55 38.64 -32.33 11.56
CA THR A 55 38.32 -31.08 10.82
C THR A 55 38.01 -29.78 11.56
N ASP A 56 38.68 -28.72 11.09
CA ASP A 56 38.54 -27.31 11.46
C ASP A 56 37.08 -26.86 11.58
N GLY A 57 36.64 -26.61 12.80
CA GLY A 57 35.38 -25.94 13.10
C GLY A 57 35.51 -24.45 12.82
N ALA A 58 35.20 -24.04 11.59
CA ALA A 58 34.83 -22.65 11.31
C ALA A 58 33.67 -22.27 12.23
N LYS A 59 33.92 -21.38 13.21
CA LYS A 59 32.88 -20.79 14.05
C LYS A 59 31.84 -20.15 13.14
N LYS A 60 30.66 -20.75 13.01
CA LYS A 60 29.49 -20.08 12.42
C LYS A 60 29.31 -18.74 13.15
N PRO A 61 29.25 -17.60 12.44
CA PRO A 61 28.93 -16.34 13.08
C PRO A 61 27.54 -16.49 13.69
N ALA A 62 27.41 -16.12 14.97
CA ALA A 62 26.11 -16.00 15.62
C ALA A 62 25.21 -15.08 14.77
N PRO A 63 23.89 -15.31 14.69
CA PRO A 63 23.00 -14.38 14.01
C PRO A 63 23.22 -12.99 14.61
N ALA A 64 23.56 -12.02 13.76
CA ALA A 64 23.81 -10.66 14.17
C ALA A 64 22.58 -10.16 14.93
N SER A 65 22.71 -9.96 16.24
CA SER A 65 21.73 -9.22 17.01
C SER A 65 21.78 -7.78 16.49
N ILE A 66 20.72 -7.37 15.80
CA ILE A 66 20.55 -5.98 15.39
C ILE A 66 20.43 -5.18 16.69
N SER A 67 21.49 -4.46 17.06
CA SER A 67 21.40 -3.45 18.12
C SER A 67 20.50 -2.31 17.64
N PRO A 68 19.67 -1.70 18.52
CA PRO A 68 18.60 -0.80 18.13
C PRO A 68 19.13 0.62 17.92
N THR A 69 19.98 0.80 16.92
CA THR A 69 20.03 2.09 16.22
C THR A 69 19.19 1.92 14.97
N THR A 70 17.86 2.01 15.14
CA THR A 70 16.92 2.06 14.01
C THR A 70 17.48 3.09 13.03
N PRO A 71 17.85 2.72 11.79
CA PRO A 71 18.16 3.73 10.80
C PRO A 71 16.98 4.70 10.75
N PRO A 72 17.20 6.02 10.61
CA PRO A 72 16.09 6.96 10.59
C PRO A 72 15.04 6.48 9.59
N GLU A 73 13.83 6.21 10.06
CA GLU A 73 12.69 5.81 9.21
C GLU A 73 12.44 6.82 8.09
N ASP A 74 13.02 8.00 8.22
CA ASP A 74 13.06 9.09 7.26
C ASP A 74 13.23 8.62 5.81
N VAL A 75 14.25 7.79 5.50
CA VAL A 75 14.52 7.32 4.13
C VAL A 75 13.37 6.47 3.61
N MET A 76 12.87 5.56 4.43
CA MET A 76 11.77 4.66 4.08
C MET A 76 10.45 5.43 3.92
N LEU A 77 10.24 6.50 4.67
CA LEU A 77 9.02 7.31 4.63
C LEU A 77 9.01 8.36 3.52
N GLN A 78 10.12 8.64 2.81
CA GLN A 78 10.13 9.67 1.75
C GLN A 78 9.07 9.44 0.66
N PRO A 79 8.90 8.22 0.10
CA PRO A 79 7.86 7.96 -0.89
C PRO A 79 6.44 8.22 -0.34
N TYR A 80 6.15 7.77 0.88
CA TYR A 80 4.86 8.00 1.53
C TYR A 80 4.60 9.48 1.83
N ARG A 81 5.62 10.21 2.31
CA ARG A 81 5.53 11.68 2.54
C ARG A 81 5.30 12.42 1.23
N TYR A 82 5.88 11.96 0.14
CA TYR A 82 5.63 12.53 -1.17
C TYR A 82 4.16 12.39 -1.57
N VAL A 83 3.59 11.17 -1.60
CA VAL A 83 2.20 10.97 -2.04
C VAL A 83 1.20 11.71 -1.14
N THR A 84 1.48 11.78 0.17
CA THR A 84 0.63 12.50 1.13
C THR A 84 0.74 14.02 1.03
N SER A 85 1.85 14.55 0.49
CA SER A 85 2.00 15.99 0.22
C SER A 85 1.20 16.47 -0.99
N LEU A 86 0.72 15.56 -1.85
CA LEU A 86 -0.05 15.90 -3.03
C LEU A 86 -1.46 16.39 -2.66
N PRO A 87 -2.02 17.38 -3.37
CA PRO A 87 -3.30 17.99 -3.03
C PRO A 87 -4.42 16.95 -2.98
N SER A 88 -5.17 16.90 -1.88
CA SER A 88 -6.33 16.01 -1.67
C SER A 88 -7.61 16.84 -1.61
N LYS A 89 -8.75 16.25 -2.02
CA LYS A 89 -10.06 16.92 -1.99
C LYS A 89 -10.73 16.93 -0.61
N GLY A 90 -10.06 16.41 0.44
CA GLY A 90 -10.57 16.44 1.81
C GLY A 90 -11.89 15.67 2.03
N PHE A 91 -12.23 14.76 1.11
CA PHE A 91 -13.53 14.10 1.11
C PHE A 91 -13.68 13.13 2.30
N ARG A 92 -12.61 12.41 2.66
CA ARG A 92 -12.67 11.37 3.69
C ARG A 92 -12.87 11.97 5.07
N GLU A 93 -12.19 13.06 5.35
CA GLU A 93 -12.30 13.82 6.60
C GLU A 93 -13.76 14.25 6.82
N LYS A 94 -14.43 14.77 5.77
CA LYS A 94 -15.85 15.11 5.82
C LYS A 94 -16.75 13.90 6.00
N ALA A 95 -16.43 12.77 5.37
CA ALA A 95 -17.19 11.53 5.53
C ALA A 95 -17.11 11.02 6.98
N ILE A 96 -15.91 11.00 7.57
CA ILE A 96 -15.68 10.62 8.97
C ILE A 96 -16.47 11.54 9.90
N GLU A 97 -16.35 12.86 9.73
CA GLU A 97 -17.08 13.84 10.54
C GLU A 97 -18.59 13.60 10.46
N SER A 98 -19.12 13.36 9.26
CA SER A 98 -20.55 13.16 9.02
C SER A 98 -21.06 11.86 9.65
N ILE A 99 -20.35 10.76 9.47
CA ILE A 99 -20.68 9.46 10.06
C ILE A 99 -20.60 9.54 11.59
N ASN A 100 -19.61 10.25 12.13
CA ASN A 100 -19.42 10.34 13.57
C ASN A 100 -20.55 11.10 14.29
N LYS A 101 -21.35 11.91 13.58
CA LYS A 101 -22.57 12.52 14.15
C LYS A 101 -23.58 11.47 14.62
N TRP A 102 -23.61 10.31 13.96
CA TRP A 102 -24.46 9.18 14.33
C TRP A 102 -23.75 8.26 15.33
N LEU A 103 -22.49 7.92 15.06
CA LEU A 103 -21.77 6.89 15.81
C LEU A 103 -21.17 7.39 17.14
N ARG A 104 -20.91 8.69 17.32
CA ARG A 104 -20.38 9.26 18.56
C ARG A 104 -19.15 8.51 19.11
N VAL A 105 -18.28 8.08 18.20
CA VAL A 105 -17.05 7.34 18.51
C VAL A 105 -16.13 8.23 19.35
N PRO A 106 -15.42 7.68 20.36
CA PRO A 106 -14.46 8.44 21.15
C PRO A 106 -13.41 9.13 20.27
N PRO A 107 -13.04 10.40 20.52
CA PRO A 107 -12.13 11.16 19.66
C PRO A 107 -10.81 10.44 19.36
N LYS A 108 -10.20 9.81 20.37
CA LYS A 108 -8.96 9.03 20.20
C LYS A 108 -9.11 7.87 19.20
N SER A 109 -10.25 7.16 19.23
CA SER A 109 -10.53 6.07 18.29
C SER A 109 -10.81 6.62 16.89
N VAL A 110 -11.50 7.77 16.76
CA VAL A 110 -11.70 8.45 15.47
C VAL A 110 -10.37 8.83 14.83
N ASP A 111 -9.47 9.45 15.58
CA ASP A 111 -8.16 9.87 15.09
C ASP A 111 -7.33 8.67 14.61
N ALA A 112 -7.32 7.58 15.40
CA ALA A 112 -6.63 6.35 15.04
C ALA A 112 -7.23 5.69 13.79
N ILE A 113 -8.56 5.59 13.69
CA ILE A 113 -9.24 5.02 12.51
C ILE A 113 -8.98 5.88 11.27
N GLN A 114 -9.04 7.21 11.40
CA GLN A 114 -8.75 8.14 10.32
C GLN A 114 -7.33 7.94 9.80
N GLU A 115 -6.36 7.80 10.70
CA GLU A 115 -4.97 7.56 10.35
C GLU A 115 -4.78 6.20 9.67
N VAL A 116 -5.38 5.13 10.20
CA VAL A 116 -5.36 3.79 9.55
C VAL A 116 -5.88 3.87 8.12
N VAL A 117 -7.06 4.46 7.91
CA VAL A 117 -7.67 4.58 6.58
C VAL A 117 -6.81 5.46 5.66
N ARG A 118 -6.19 6.53 6.19
CA ARG A 118 -5.28 7.38 5.43
C ARG A 118 -4.02 6.64 5.00
N MET A 119 -3.45 5.82 5.88
CA MET A 119 -2.27 4.99 5.59
C MET A 119 -2.57 3.97 4.52
N LEU A 120 -3.65 3.19 4.68
CA LEU A 120 -4.09 2.22 3.69
C LEU A 120 -4.35 2.87 2.34
N HIS A 121 -5.06 3.99 2.31
CA HIS A 121 -5.36 4.68 1.06
C HIS A 121 -4.09 5.12 0.32
N ASN A 122 -3.18 5.80 1.00
CA ASN A 122 -1.99 6.33 0.31
C ASN A 122 -0.99 5.21 -0.05
N ALA A 123 -0.90 4.16 0.78
CA ALA A 123 -0.12 2.97 0.44
C ALA A 123 -0.71 2.26 -0.79
N SER A 124 -2.03 2.10 -0.86
CA SER A 124 -2.68 1.50 -2.03
C SER A 124 -2.47 2.35 -3.28
N LEU A 125 -2.55 3.69 -3.21
CA LEU A 125 -2.27 4.55 -4.36
C LEU A 125 -0.85 4.40 -4.90
N MET A 126 0.14 4.23 -4.02
CA MET A 126 1.53 4.03 -4.43
C MET A 126 1.74 2.71 -5.17
N LEU A 127 1.03 1.65 -4.75
CA LEU A 127 1.07 0.35 -5.40
C LEU A 127 0.27 0.36 -6.71
N ASP A 128 -0.95 0.90 -6.70
CA ASP A 128 -1.83 1.11 -7.86
C ASP A 128 -1.09 1.85 -8.98
N ASP A 129 -0.44 2.99 -8.68
CA ASP A 129 0.39 3.71 -9.67
C ASP A 129 1.49 2.83 -10.30
N ILE A 130 2.05 1.86 -9.57
CA ILE A 130 3.08 0.94 -10.10
C ILE A 130 2.43 -0.16 -10.94
N GLU A 131 1.38 -0.77 -10.42
CA GLU A 131 0.67 -1.88 -11.03
C GLU A 131 0.05 -1.48 -12.37
N ASP A 132 -0.40 -0.23 -12.46
CA ASP A 132 -0.98 0.38 -13.63
C ASP A 132 0.05 1.11 -14.51
N ASN A 133 1.31 1.21 -14.06
CA ASN A 133 2.37 1.97 -14.74
C ASN A 133 2.01 3.45 -15.01
N SER A 134 1.22 4.06 -14.11
CA SER A 134 0.71 5.42 -14.26
C SER A 134 1.84 6.46 -14.13
N PRO A 135 2.09 7.32 -15.13
CA PRO A 135 3.15 8.32 -15.07
C PRO A 135 2.84 9.47 -14.09
N LEU A 136 1.55 9.79 -13.87
CA LEU A 136 1.13 10.97 -13.12
C LEU A 136 0.14 10.63 -12.00
N ARG A 137 0.26 11.33 -10.89
CA ARG A 137 -0.72 11.37 -9.80
C ARG A 137 -1.01 12.82 -9.43
N ARG A 138 -2.26 13.24 -9.59
CA ARG A 138 -2.73 14.60 -9.25
C ARG A 138 -1.90 15.71 -9.93
N GLY A 139 -1.54 15.50 -11.20
CA GLY A 139 -0.77 16.43 -12.02
C GLY A 139 0.73 16.51 -11.69
N ARG A 140 1.23 15.58 -10.87
CA ARG A 140 2.65 15.44 -10.52
C ARG A 140 3.16 14.05 -10.90
N PRO A 141 4.47 13.83 -11.10
CA PRO A 141 5.00 12.49 -11.36
C PRO A 141 4.58 11.50 -10.27
N SER A 142 4.17 10.30 -10.65
CA SER A 142 3.83 9.26 -9.67
C SER A 142 5.04 8.89 -8.80
N THR A 143 4.78 8.33 -7.62
CA THR A 143 5.81 8.12 -6.58
C THR A 143 6.97 7.25 -7.08
N HIS A 144 6.65 6.21 -7.86
CA HIS A 144 7.65 5.29 -8.41
C HIS A 144 8.51 5.94 -9.49
N ASN A 145 8.03 6.97 -10.18
CA ASN A 145 8.84 7.73 -11.14
C ASN A 145 9.87 8.64 -10.45
N ILE A 146 9.63 9.04 -9.20
CA ILE A 146 10.57 9.86 -8.41
C ILE A 146 11.56 8.96 -7.65
N TYR A 147 11.03 8.03 -6.85
CA TYR A 147 11.83 7.24 -5.91
C TYR A 147 12.27 5.89 -6.48
N GLY A 148 11.69 5.46 -7.59
CA GLY A 148 11.88 4.12 -8.15
C GLY A 148 10.88 3.11 -7.57
N THR A 149 10.57 2.09 -8.38
CA THR A 149 9.61 1.03 -8.05
C THR A 149 9.93 0.34 -6.73
N SER A 150 11.16 -0.14 -6.53
CA SER A 150 11.53 -0.92 -5.34
C SER A 150 11.38 -0.15 -4.02
N GLN A 151 11.78 1.13 -3.98
CA GLN A 151 11.61 1.95 -2.78
C GLN A 151 10.15 2.28 -2.52
N THR A 152 9.37 2.49 -3.58
CA THR A 152 7.94 2.80 -3.48
C THR A 152 7.17 1.58 -2.95
N ILE A 153 7.44 0.38 -3.46
CA ILE A 153 6.86 -0.88 -2.94
C ILE A 153 7.23 -1.05 -1.47
N ASN A 154 8.52 -0.95 -1.11
CA ASN A 154 8.95 -1.15 0.27
C ASN A 154 8.30 -0.14 1.24
N SER A 155 8.20 1.12 0.84
CA SER A 155 7.53 2.17 1.63
C SER A 155 6.03 1.92 1.77
N ALA A 156 5.33 1.54 0.70
CA ALA A 156 3.91 1.20 0.77
C ALA A 156 3.64 -0.01 1.68
N THR A 157 4.42 -1.09 1.53
CA THR A 157 4.29 -2.30 2.37
C THR A 157 4.58 -2.00 3.84
N PHE A 158 5.59 -1.17 4.13
CA PHE A 158 5.83 -0.72 5.49
C PHE A 158 4.61 0.00 6.08
N GLN A 159 3.93 0.83 5.28
CA GLN A 159 2.74 1.54 5.75
C GLN A 159 1.53 0.64 5.97
N TYR A 160 1.40 -0.47 5.25
CA TYR A 160 0.42 -1.52 5.62
C TYR A 160 0.75 -2.13 6.99
N ILE A 161 2.02 -2.40 7.28
CA ILE A 161 2.46 -2.94 8.59
C ILE A 161 2.17 -1.93 9.71
N ALA A 162 2.55 -0.67 9.50
CA ALA A 162 2.32 0.38 10.49
C ALA A 162 0.82 0.67 10.70
N ALA A 163 -0.01 0.59 9.65
CA ALA A 163 -1.47 0.68 9.78
C ALA A 163 -2.05 -0.51 10.56
N THR A 164 -1.50 -1.71 10.34
CA THR A 164 -1.88 -2.92 11.08
C THR A 164 -1.57 -2.78 12.58
N ASP A 165 -0.38 -2.26 12.91
CA ASP A 165 0.03 -1.98 14.29
C ASP A 165 -0.82 -0.89 14.96
N LEU A 166 -1.23 0.13 14.21
CA LEU A 166 -2.15 1.14 14.73
C LEU A 166 -3.56 0.56 14.97
N ALA A 167 -4.07 -0.23 14.04
CA ALA A 167 -5.38 -0.88 14.15
C ALA A 167 -5.44 -1.88 15.31
N SER A 168 -4.34 -2.60 15.60
CA SER A 168 -4.28 -3.57 16.71
C SER A 168 -4.34 -2.93 18.10
N ARG A 169 -4.03 -1.63 18.20
CA ARG A 169 -4.04 -0.84 19.44
C ARG A 169 -5.38 -0.18 19.74
N LEU A 170 -6.37 -0.34 18.87
CA LEU A 170 -7.73 0.16 19.13
C LEU A 170 -8.39 -0.61 20.30
N PRO A 171 -9.18 0.07 21.14
CA PRO A 171 -9.80 -0.54 22.32
C PRO A 171 -10.68 -1.75 22.05
N ASN A 172 -11.46 -1.76 20.95
CA ASN A 172 -12.33 -2.87 20.61
C ASN A 172 -11.59 -3.87 19.70
N PRO A 173 -11.40 -5.15 20.11
CA PRO A 173 -10.75 -6.16 19.28
C PRO A 173 -11.47 -6.41 17.94
N GLU A 174 -12.77 -6.15 17.87
CA GLU A 174 -13.53 -6.25 16.61
C GLU A 174 -13.03 -5.25 15.56
N SER A 175 -12.49 -4.10 15.97
CA SER A 175 -11.87 -3.12 15.06
C SER A 175 -10.68 -3.72 14.31
N PHE A 176 -9.84 -4.49 15.01
CA PHE A 176 -8.70 -5.16 14.39
C PHE A 176 -9.14 -6.31 13.46
N ARG A 177 -10.18 -7.07 13.85
CA ARG A 177 -10.77 -8.10 12.99
C ARG A 177 -11.34 -7.52 11.69
N VAL A 178 -12.09 -6.43 11.81
CA VAL A 178 -12.61 -5.66 10.65
C VAL A 178 -11.47 -5.18 9.76
N PHE A 179 -10.40 -4.64 10.34
CA PHE A 179 -9.23 -4.21 9.58
C PHE A 179 -8.65 -5.36 8.73
N LEU A 180 -8.41 -6.52 9.33
CA LEU A 180 -7.85 -7.68 8.62
C LEU A 180 -8.79 -8.20 7.52
N ASP A 181 -10.09 -8.30 7.83
CA ASP A 181 -11.11 -8.76 6.88
C ASP A 181 -11.17 -7.85 5.65
N GLU A 182 -11.22 -6.53 5.84
CA GLU A 182 -11.33 -5.57 4.74
C GLU A 182 -10.00 -5.38 4.01
N ALA A 183 -8.86 -5.42 4.69
CA ALA A 183 -7.54 -5.40 4.03
C ALA A 183 -7.38 -6.60 3.07
N ARG A 184 -7.86 -7.79 3.47
CA ARG A 184 -7.90 -8.96 2.59
C ARG A 184 -8.82 -8.75 1.38
N LEU A 185 -10.01 -8.17 1.59
CA LEU A 185 -10.94 -7.88 0.51
C LEU A 185 -10.38 -6.84 -0.47
N LEU A 186 -9.70 -5.79 0.01
CA LEU A 186 -9.03 -4.80 -0.85
C LEU A 186 -8.07 -5.48 -1.83
N HIS A 187 -7.21 -6.39 -1.33
CA HIS A 187 -6.28 -7.13 -2.18
C HIS A 187 -6.96 -8.12 -3.13
N LEU A 188 -8.04 -8.79 -2.70
CA LEU A 188 -8.83 -9.64 -3.59
C LEU A 188 -9.48 -8.83 -4.71
N GLY A 189 -10.07 -7.67 -4.41
CA GLY A 189 -10.59 -6.74 -5.40
C GLY A 189 -9.52 -6.34 -6.41
N GLN A 190 -8.36 -5.90 -5.93
CA GLN A 190 -7.21 -5.57 -6.80
C GLN A 190 -6.78 -6.75 -7.68
N SER A 191 -6.77 -7.97 -7.14
CA SER A 191 -6.37 -9.15 -7.91
C SER A 191 -7.27 -9.43 -9.12
N TYR A 192 -8.58 -9.18 -9.01
CA TYR A 192 -9.49 -9.36 -10.13
C TYR A 192 -9.25 -8.32 -11.23
N ASP A 193 -9.06 -7.06 -10.85
CA ASP A 193 -8.74 -5.97 -11.77
C ASP A 193 -7.45 -6.25 -12.57
N LEU A 194 -6.39 -6.64 -11.86
CA LEU A 194 -5.11 -7.02 -12.47
C LEU A 194 -5.24 -8.29 -13.34
N TYR A 195 -5.97 -9.30 -12.86
CA TYR A 195 -6.17 -10.55 -13.60
C TYR A 195 -6.89 -10.31 -14.93
N TRP A 196 -7.98 -9.54 -14.92
CA TRP A 196 -8.73 -9.22 -16.14
C TRP A 196 -7.91 -8.40 -17.12
N THR A 197 -7.22 -7.38 -16.62
CA THR A 197 -6.36 -6.51 -17.42
C THR A 197 -5.22 -7.30 -18.07
N HIS A 198 -4.47 -8.08 -17.28
CA HIS A 198 -3.34 -8.85 -17.77
C HIS A 198 -3.75 -9.93 -18.79
N ASN A 199 -4.88 -10.61 -18.55
CA ASN A 199 -5.33 -11.71 -19.40
C ASN A 199 -6.29 -11.25 -20.51
N THR A 200 -6.57 -9.96 -20.63
CA THR A 200 -7.53 -9.39 -21.59
C THR A 200 -8.92 -10.06 -21.54
N LEU A 201 -9.40 -10.30 -20.31
CA LEU A 201 -10.67 -10.96 -20.05
C LEU A 201 -11.72 -9.95 -19.61
N CYS A 202 -12.66 -9.62 -20.49
CA CYS A 202 -13.76 -8.73 -20.16
C CYS A 202 -14.71 -9.39 -19.13
N PRO A 203 -14.88 -8.82 -17.92
CA PRO A 203 -15.76 -9.38 -16.90
C PRO A 203 -17.24 -9.13 -17.21
N ARG A 204 -18.14 -9.84 -16.51
CA ARG A 204 -19.57 -9.48 -16.49
C ARG A 204 -19.75 -8.21 -15.66
N VAL A 205 -20.83 -7.48 -15.89
CA VAL A 205 -21.16 -6.29 -15.08
C VAL A 205 -21.28 -6.63 -13.60
N ALA A 206 -21.86 -7.79 -13.27
CA ALA A 206 -21.97 -8.26 -11.88
C ALA A 206 -20.59 -8.48 -11.25
N ASP A 207 -19.67 -9.15 -11.96
CA ASP A 207 -18.31 -9.42 -11.47
C ASP A 207 -17.53 -8.12 -11.26
N TYR A 208 -17.65 -7.16 -12.19
CA TYR A 208 -17.07 -5.82 -12.02
C TYR A 208 -17.59 -5.14 -10.75
N LEU A 209 -18.90 -5.16 -10.50
CA LEU A 209 -19.47 -4.53 -9.30
C LEU A 209 -18.97 -5.18 -8.01
N GLU A 210 -18.82 -6.52 -7.98
CA GLU A 210 -18.22 -7.23 -6.85
C GLU A 210 -16.75 -6.85 -6.64
N MET A 211 -15.97 -6.75 -7.72
CA MET A 211 -14.60 -6.25 -7.68
C MET A 211 -14.55 -4.83 -7.11
N VAL A 212 -15.42 -3.93 -7.55
CA VAL A 212 -15.49 -2.55 -7.06
C VAL A 212 -15.89 -2.49 -5.59
N ASP A 213 -16.84 -3.32 -5.17
CA ASP A 213 -17.22 -3.43 -3.76
C ASP A 213 -16.02 -3.86 -2.91
N MET A 214 -15.16 -4.75 -3.41
CA MET A 214 -13.94 -5.17 -2.73
C MET A 214 -12.83 -4.11 -2.76
N LYS A 215 -12.43 -3.63 -3.94
CA LYS A 215 -11.29 -2.71 -4.16
C LYS A 215 -11.53 -1.30 -3.63
N THR A 216 -12.71 -0.74 -3.87
CA THR A 216 -13.02 0.67 -3.54
C THR A 216 -14.02 0.78 -2.41
N GLY A 217 -15.05 -0.08 -2.40
CA GLY A 217 -15.98 -0.20 -1.28
C GLY A 217 -15.32 -0.70 0.00
N GLY A 218 -14.28 -1.54 -0.10
CA GLY A 218 -13.57 -2.11 1.04
C GLY A 218 -12.99 -1.06 1.99
N LEU A 219 -12.40 0.01 1.45
CA LEU A 219 -11.83 1.07 2.28
C LEU A 219 -12.92 1.86 3.03
N PHE A 220 -14.07 2.08 2.40
CA PHE A 220 -15.22 2.71 3.06
C PHE A 220 -15.83 1.79 4.13
N ARG A 221 -15.91 0.48 3.86
CA ARG A 221 -16.33 -0.51 4.87
C ARG A 221 -15.35 -0.61 6.03
N THR A 222 -14.04 -0.58 5.79
CA THR A 222 -13.03 -0.49 6.86
C THR A 222 -13.36 0.67 7.78
N LEU A 223 -13.58 1.85 7.20
CA LEU A 223 -13.94 3.05 7.97
C LEU A 223 -15.22 2.85 8.77
N THR A 224 -16.34 2.53 8.11
CA THR A 224 -17.66 2.49 8.76
C THR A 224 -17.75 1.37 9.80
N ARG A 225 -17.17 0.20 9.52
CA ARG A 225 -17.23 -0.97 10.42
C ARG A 225 -16.31 -0.78 11.62
N MET A 226 -15.11 -0.21 11.46
CA MET A 226 -14.25 0.13 12.60
C MET A 226 -14.88 1.21 13.48
N MET A 227 -15.45 2.26 12.88
CA MET A 227 -16.16 3.28 13.66
C MET A 227 -17.38 2.69 14.39
N THR A 228 -18.09 1.75 13.78
CA THR A 228 -19.22 1.07 14.43
C THR A 228 -18.74 0.22 15.62
N ALA A 229 -17.63 -0.51 15.46
CA ALA A 229 -17.03 -1.29 16.55
C ALA A 229 -16.59 -0.40 17.74
N GLU A 230 -16.04 0.78 17.47
CA GLU A 230 -15.62 1.74 18.51
C GLU A 230 -16.76 2.63 19.04
N SER A 231 -17.99 2.47 18.52
CA SER A 231 -19.12 3.31 18.88
C SER A 231 -19.71 2.91 20.25
N PRO A 232 -20.00 3.86 21.15
CA PRO A 232 -20.79 3.60 22.35
C PRO A 232 -22.29 3.47 22.05
N VAL A 233 -22.73 3.86 20.85
CA VAL A 233 -24.11 3.75 20.39
C VAL A 233 -24.28 2.31 19.92
N GLY A 234 -24.72 1.41 20.82
CA GLY A 234 -24.84 -0.02 20.55
C GLY A 234 -25.50 -0.34 19.19
N GLY A 235 -25.03 -1.40 18.53
CA GLY A 235 -25.37 -1.75 17.14
C GLY A 235 -26.87 -1.81 16.85
N ASP A 236 -27.70 -2.11 17.84
CA ASP A 236 -29.16 -2.17 17.73
C ASP A 236 -29.82 -0.82 17.39
N LYS A 237 -29.13 0.31 17.61
CA LYS A 237 -29.63 1.66 17.29
C LYS A 237 -29.33 2.09 15.86
N LEU A 238 -28.51 1.34 15.14
CA LEU A 238 -28.22 1.57 13.73
C LEU A 238 -29.03 0.57 12.90
N PRO A 239 -29.57 0.97 11.73
CA PRO A 239 -30.17 0.01 10.82
C PRO A 239 -29.15 -1.09 10.49
N SER A 240 -29.48 -2.35 10.80
CA SER A 240 -28.60 -3.48 10.52
C SER A 240 -28.21 -3.50 9.04
N GLY A 241 -26.91 -3.47 8.75
CA GLY A 241 -26.36 -3.43 7.39
C GLY A 241 -26.49 -2.09 6.65
N GLY A 242 -27.06 -1.04 7.26
CA GLY A 242 -27.29 0.25 6.59
C GLY A 242 -25.98 0.96 6.19
N LEU A 243 -24.98 0.94 7.07
CA LEU A 243 -23.67 1.53 6.78
C LEU A 243 -22.85 0.70 5.78
N ASP A 244 -23.03 -0.62 5.76
CA ASP A 244 -22.34 -1.48 4.79
C ASP A 244 -22.90 -1.27 3.38
N LEU A 245 -24.23 -1.21 3.24
CA LEU A 245 -24.88 -0.87 1.98
C LEU A 245 -24.46 0.54 1.52
N PHE A 246 -24.45 1.51 2.43
CA PHE A 246 -23.95 2.85 2.14
C PHE A 246 -22.51 2.80 1.60
N SER A 247 -21.59 2.12 2.29
CA SER A 247 -20.20 1.99 1.87
C SER A 247 -20.05 1.32 0.49
N CYS A 248 -20.83 0.29 0.18
CA CYS A 248 -20.80 -0.35 -1.14
C CYS A 248 -21.34 0.58 -2.24
N LEU A 249 -22.51 1.20 -2.04
CA LEU A 249 -23.08 2.14 -3.02
C LEU A 249 -22.15 3.33 -3.27
N PHE A 250 -21.52 3.82 -2.20
CA PHE A 250 -20.58 4.92 -2.28
C PHE A 250 -19.29 4.52 -3.00
N GLY A 251 -18.75 3.34 -2.70
CA GLY A 251 -17.61 2.77 -3.42
C GLY A 251 -17.89 2.61 -4.92
N ARG A 252 -19.06 2.07 -5.28
CA ARG A 252 -19.53 1.95 -6.67
C ARG A 252 -19.63 3.30 -7.37
N TYR A 253 -20.23 4.30 -6.71
CA TYR A 253 -20.30 5.65 -7.25
C TYR A 253 -18.91 6.23 -7.51
N PHE A 254 -17.98 6.10 -6.56
CA PHE A 254 -16.62 6.64 -6.70
C PHE A 254 -15.87 5.99 -7.84
N GLN A 255 -15.91 4.67 -7.95
CA GLN A 255 -15.18 3.96 -9.00
C GLN A 255 -15.77 4.25 -10.38
N ILE A 256 -17.08 4.08 -10.57
CA ILE A 256 -17.73 4.30 -11.87
C ILE A 256 -17.53 5.75 -12.31
N ARG A 257 -17.57 6.71 -11.37
CA ARG A 257 -17.27 8.10 -11.66
C ARG A 257 -15.81 8.30 -12.03
N ASP A 258 -14.85 7.66 -11.35
CA ASP A 258 -13.43 7.80 -11.67
C ASP A 258 -13.14 7.30 -13.09
N ASP A 259 -13.60 6.09 -13.41
CA ASP A 259 -13.52 5.48 -14.74
C ASP A 259 -14.16 6.38 -15.83
N TYR A 260 -15.36 6.94 -15.56
CA TYR A 260 -16.02 7.85 -16.50
C TYR A 260 -15.22 9.14 -16.69
N GLN A 261 -14.69 9.72 -15.61
CA GLN A 261 -13.93 10.97 -15.68
C GLN A 261 -12.59 10.79 -16.39
N ASN A 262 -11.97 9.61 -16.29
CA ASN A 262 -10.77 9.23 -17.04
C ASN A 262 -10.97 9.43 -18.56
N LEU A 263 -12.16 9.10 -19.07
CA LEU A 263 -12.50 9.24 -20.49
C LEU A 263 -13.06 10.62 -20.88
N ALA A 264 -13.81 11.27 -19.99
CA ALA A 264 -14.65 12.41 -20.35
C ALA A 264 -14.10 13.79 -19.92
N SER A 265 -13.16 13.85 -18.96
CA SER A 265 -12.78 15.12 -18.32
C SER A 265 -11.39 15.60 -18.73
N ALA A 266 -11.33 16.83 -19.27
CA ALA A 266 -10.08 17.49 -19.63
C ALA A 266 -9.18 17.75 -18.40
N ASP A 267 -9.78 18.06 -17.25
CA ASP A 267 -9.01 18.25 -16.00
C ASP A 267 -8.40 16.94 -15.52
N TYR A 268 -9.11 15.82 -15.65
CA TYR A 268 -8.57 14.48 -15.38
C TYR A 268 -7.45 14.14 -16.35
N ALA A 269 -7.65 14.41 -17.65
CA ALA A 269 -6.63 14.19 -18.66
C ALA A 269 -5.33 14.95 -18.36
N LYS A 270 -5.43 16.17 -17.80
CA LYS A 270 -4.28 16.95 -17.36
C LYS A 270 -3.62 16.41 -16.08
N ALA A 271 -4.39 15.78 -15.20
CA ALA A 271 -3.93 15.34 -13.88
C ALA A 271 -3.39 13.90 -13.84
N LYS A 272 -3.87 13.02 -14.72
CA LYS A 272 -3.55 11.59 -14.78
C LYS A 272 -2.97 11.21 -16.15
N GLY A 273 -3.63 11.65 -17.22
CA GLY A 273 -3.31 11.31 -18.60
C GLY A 273 -4.61 11.22 -19.38
N PHE A 274 -4.58 11.48 -20.68
CA PHE A 274 -5.80 11.37 -21.49
C PHE A 274 -6.18 9.90 -21.68
N ALA A 275 -7.35 9.50 -21.17
CA ALA A 275 -7.88 8.16 -21.29
C ALA A 275 -6.89 7.05 -20.85
N GLU A 276 -6.13 7.31 -19.79
CA GLU A 276 -5.08 6.42 -19.26
C GLU A 276 -5.59 5.00 -19.00
N ASP A 277 -6.86 4.83 -18.56
CA ASP A 277 -7.43 3.49 -18.33
C ASP A 277 -7.44 2.62 -19.61
N LEU A 278 -7.47 3.24 -20.80
CA LEU A 278 -7.37 2.54 -22.08
C LEU A 278 -5.95 2.09 -22.39
N ASP A 279 -4.94 2.90 -22.04
CA ASP A 279 -3.53 2.54 -22.20
C ASP A 279 -3.15 1.41 -21.22
N GLU A 280 -3.71 1.45 -20.01
CA GLU A 280 -3.58 0.41 -18.98
C GLU A 280 -4.28 -0.90 -19.39
N GLY A 281 -5.26 -0.84 -20.30
CA GLY A 281 -6.05 -1.99 -20.73
C GLY A 281 -7.17 -2.38 -19.75
N LYS A 282 -7.56 -1.48 -18.85
CA LYS A 282 -8.57 -1.74 -17.83
C LYS A 282 -9.98 -1.85 -18.40
N TYR A 283 -10.77 -2.72 -17.79
CA TYR A 283 -12.19 -2.89 -18.12
C TYR A 283 -13.06 -1.97 -17.27
N SER A 284 -13.14 -0.70 -17.66
CA SER A 284 -14.08 0.25 -17.04
C SER A 284 -15.53 -0.17 -17.27
N PHE A 285 -16.44 0.30 -16.39
CA PHE A 285 -17.87 0.02 -16.49
C PHE A 285 -18.44 0.33 -17.89
N ALA A 286 -18.05 1.47 -18.46
CA ALA A 286 -18.48 1.89 -19.80
C ALA A 286 -17.97 0.94 -20.89
N LEU A 287 -16.71 0.51 -20.81
CA LEU A 287 -16.10 -0.40 -21.78
C LEU A 287 -16.77 -1.79 -21.73
N ILE A 288 -17.01 -2.31 -20.53
CA ILE A 288 -17.72 -3.59 -20.33
C ILE A 288 -19.09 -3.56 -21.01
N HIS A 289 -19.87 -2.50 -20.75
CA HIS A 289 -21.19 -2.33 -21.38
C HIS A 289 -21.11 -2.23 -22.90
N CYS A 290 -20.13 -1.50 -23.44
CA CYS A 290 -19.91 -1.40 -24.88
C CYS A 290 -19.59 -2.75 -25.53
N ILE A 291 -18.71 -3.54 -24.92
CA ILE A 291 -18.32 -4.87 -25.43
C ILE A 291 -19.52 -5.83 -25.41
N GLN A 292 -20.25 -5.90 -24.30
CA GLN A 292 -21.37 -6.82 -24.15
C GLN A 292 -22.56 -6.45 -25.04
N ARG A 293 -22.83 -5.16 -25.28
CA ARG A 293 -23.86 -4.73 -26.24
C ARG A 293 -23.48 -5.01 -27.69
N LYS A 294 -22.19 -4.94 -28.06
CA LYS A 294 -21.75 -5.32 -29.42
C LYS A 294 -21.96 -6.81 -29.69
N GLN A 295 -21.88 -7.67 -28.67
CA GLN A 295 -22.19 -9.10 -28.81
C GLN A 295 -23.67 -9.39 -29.06
N SER A 296 -24.59 -8.49 -28.68
CA SER A 296 -26.04 -8.68 -28.87
C SER A 296 -26.62 -8.04 -30.14
N VAL A 297 -25.92 -7.08 -30.76
CA VAL A 297 -26.44 -6.31 -31.92
C VAL A 297 -25.73 -6.61 -33.24
N PHE A 298 -24.60 -7.33 -33.24
CA PHE A 298 -23.93 -7.77 -34.47
C PHE A 298 -23.59 -9.27 -34.42
N PRO A 299 -24.26 -10.14 -35.21
CA PRO A 299 -23.61 -11.37 -35.61
C PRO A 299 -22.37 -10.98 -36.41
N LEU A 300 -21.22 -11.53 -36.05
CA LEU A 300 -19.91 -11.32 -36.67
C LEU A 300 -19.98 -11.35 -38.20
N GLN A 301 -20.09 -10.18 -38.83
CA GLN A 301 -19.93 -10.03 -40.27
C GLN A 301 -19.02 -8.84 -40.59
N CYS A 302 -17.86 -8.80 -39.94
CA CYS A 302 -16.69 -8.14 -40.50
C CYS A 302 -15.43 -8.85 -40.02
N ARG A 303 -15.04 -9.92 -40.74
CA ARG A 303 -13.72 -10.56 -40.62
C ARG A 303 -12.58 -9.69 -41.15
N SER A 304 -12.86 -8.53 -41.74
CA SER A 304 -11.86 -7.70 -42.43
C SER A 304 -11.09 -6.75 -41.51
N CYS A 305 -11.61 -6.43 -40.31
CA CYS A 305 -10.93 -5.51 -39.37
C CYS A 305 -10.11 -6.23 -38.29
N TYR A 306 -10.28 -7.54 -38.13
CA TYR A 306 -9.41 -8.41 -37.31
C TYR A 306 -8.59 -9.31 -38.25
N SER A 307 -7.64 -8.71 -38.96
CA SER A 307 -6.46 -9.49 -39.36
C SER A 307 -5.63 -9.73 -38.09
N PRO A 308 -5.16 -10.95 -37.81
CA PRO A 308 -4.20 -11.16 -36.75
C PRO A 308 -2.92 -10.40 -37.15
N ILE A 309 -2.46 -9.49 -36.28
CA ILE A 309 -1.06 -9.06 -36.30
C ILE A 309 -0.24 -10.29 -35.86
N ARG A 310 -0.03 -11.21 -36.80
CA ARG A 310 0.99 -12.24 -36.76
C ARG A 310 1.72 -12.14 -38.08
N GLU A 311 3.04 -12.02 -37.97
CA GLU A 311 4.04 -11.87 -39.04
C GLU A 311 4.30 -10.43 -39.49
N ASP A 312 4.92 -9.62 -38.61
CA ASP A 312 6.06 -8.78 -39.04
C ASP A 312 6.97 -8.35 -37.87
N LEU A 313 7.34 -9.32 -37.03
CA LEU A 313 8.46 -9.16 -36.11
C LEU A 313 9.73 -9.60 -36.84
N SER A 314 10.63 -8.63 -37.06
CA SER A 314 11.93 -8.85 -37.70
C SER A 314 12.75 -9.95 -36.99
N PRO A 315 13.66 -10.65 -37.70
CA PRO A 315 14.37 -11.82 -37.15
C PRO A 315 15.31 -11.53 -35.97
N THR A 316 15.47 -10.29 -35.54
CA THR A 316 16.56 -9.88 -34.64
C THR A 316 16.27 -10.06 -33.15
N LEU A 317 15.05 -10.42 -32.74
CA LEU A 317 14.69 -10.60 -31.32
C LEU A 317 14.60 -12.07 -30.85
N ARG A 318 15.10 -13.05 -31.61
CA ARG A 318 15.12 -14.46 -31.20
C ARG A 318 16.40 -14.91 -30.48
N ARG A 319 17.30 -14.00 -30.06
CA ARG A 319 18.44 -14.34 -29.21
C ARG A 319 18.75 -13.21 -28.21
N ALA A 320 18.16 -13.29 -27.02
CA ALA A 320 18.68 -12.76 -25.76
C ALA A 320 17.91 -13.43 -24.61
#